data_AF-W1Y761-F1
#
_entry.id   AF-W1Y761-F1
#
_cell.length_a   1.000
_cell.length_b   1.000
_cell.length_c   1.000
_cell.angle_alpha   90.00
_cell.angle_beta   90.00
_cell.angle_gamma   90.00
#
_symmetry.space_group_name_H-M   'P 1'
#
loop_
_entity.id
_entity.type
_entity.pdbx_description
1 polymer ?
#
loop_
_entity_poly.entity_id
_entity_poly.type
_entity_poly.pdbx_seq_one_letter_code
_entity_poly.pdbx_strand_id
1 'polypeptide(L)'
;LTYRGLPIETFAEEKVSFVETAWLLIFGELPTEAQRDDFRKRLTEYSALHRSMDLHFNAFPPNGHPMAIMSSMINAMSTHD
;
A
#
# COMPACT_ATOMS: atom_id res chain seq x y z
N LEU A 1 10.96 -4.54 -17.76
CA LEU A 1 11.01 -3.85 -16.45
C LEU A 1 11.51 -4.85 -15.43
N THR A 2 12.41 -4.49 -14.52
CA THR A 2 12.92 -5.41 -13.49
C THR A 2 12.67 -4.87 -12.10
N TYR A 3 12.22 -5.73 -11.19
CA TYR A 3 12.06 -5.43 -9.77
C TYR A 3 13.19 -6.09 -9.00
N ARG A 4 14.11 -5.28 -8.46
CA ARG A 4 15.31 -5.76 -7.74
C ARG A 4 16.13 -6.80 -8.52
N GLY A 5 16.16 -6.70 -9.85
CA GLY A 5 16.87 -7.62 -10.74
C GLY A 5 16.03 -8.80 -11.26
N LEU A 6 14.82 -9.00 -10.76
CA LEU A 6 13.89 -10.01 -11.28
C LEU A 6 13.05 -9.45 -12.44
N PRO A 7 12.92 -10.17 -13.56
CA PRO A 7 12.00 -9.81 -14.65
C PRO A 7 10.56 -9.75 -14.15
N ILE A 8 9.78 -8.77 -14.60
CA ILE A 8 8.38 -8.61 -14.16
C ILE A 8 7.49 -9.77 -14.60
N GLU A 9 7.86 -10.42 -15.70
CA GLU A 9 7.18 -11.56 -16.30
C GLU A 9 7.14 -12.74 -15.31
N THR A 10 8.21 -12.94 -14.54
CA THR A 10 8.32 -13.99 -13.52
C THR A 10 7.27 -13.82 -12.42
N PHE A 11 6.89 -12.60 -12.05
CA PHE A 11 5.85 -12.36 -11.04
C PHE A 11 4.47 -12.79 -11.52
N ALA A 12 4.19 -12.60 -12.80
CA ALA A 12 2.93 -13.02 -13.41
C ALA A 12 2.86 -14.55 -13.55
N GLU A 13 3.98 -15.18 -13.91
CA GLU A 13 4.09 -16.64 -14.08
C GLU A 13 4.05 -17.39 -12.73
N GLU A 14 4.80 -16.92 -11.73
CA GLU A 14 4.89 -17.55 -10.41
C GLU A 14 3.74 -17.17 -9.47
N LYS A 15 2.78 -16.36 -9.94
CA LYS A 15 1.63 -15.86 -9.15
C LYS A 15 2.04 -15.20 -7.85
N VAL A 16 3.10 -14.39 -7.90
CA VAL A 16 3.61 -13.65 -6.73
C VAL A 16 2.56 -12.63 -6.31
N SER A 17 2.23 -12.62 -5.02
CA SER A 17 1.22 -11.71 -4.48
C SER A 17 1.75 -10.28 -4.38
N PHE A 18 0.83 -9.32 -4.28
CA PHE A 18 1.18 -7.91 -4.03
C PHE A 18 2.01 -7.75 -2.75
N VAL A 19 1.69 -8.52 -1.70
CA VAL A 19 2.38 -8.47 -0.39
C VAL A 19 3.85 -8.88 -0.54
N GLU A 20 4.12 -9.95 -1.28
CA GLU A 20 5.48 -10.44 -1.54
C GLU A 20 6.27 -9.49 -2.44
N THR A 21 5.61 -8.91 -3.44
CA THR A 21 6.22 -7.91 -4.32
C THR A 21 6.58 -6.63 -3.56
N ALA A 22 5.68 -6.14 -2.69
CA ALA A 22 5.93 -4.97 -1.85
C ALA A 22 7.09 -5.23 -0.89
N TRP A 23 7.15 -6.41 -0.26
CA TRP A 23 8.27 -6.82 0.58
C TRP A 23 9.59 -6.82 -0.21
N LEU A 24 9.63 -7.44 -1.38
CA LEU A 24 10.81 -7.44 -2.25
C LEU A 24 11.27 -6.02 -2.59
N LEU A 25 10.35 -5.11 -2.93
CA LEU A 25 10.70 -3.74 -3.28
C LEU A 25 11.29 -2.98 -2.09
N ILE A 26 10.76 -3.19 -0.88
CA ILE A 26 11.22 -2.52 0.35
C ILE A 26 12.53 -3.13 0.87
N PHE A 27 12.60 -4.44 1.03
CA PHE A 27 13.68 -5.15 1.72
C PHE A 27 14.74 -5.73 0.77
N GLY A 28 14.45 -5.86 -0.52
CA GLY A 28 15.39 -6.30 -1.54
C GLY A 28 15.47 -7.82 -1.76
N GLU A 29 14.77 -8.61 -0.95
CA GLU A 29 14.70 -10.08 -1.04
C GLU A 29 13.26 -10.58 -0.95
N LEU A 30 12.99 -11.80 -1.42
CA LEU A 30 11.65 -12.41 -1.28
C LEU A 30 11.42 -12.83 0.19
N PRO A 31 10.22 -12.60 0.75
CA PRO A 31 9.94 -12.98 2.12
C PRO A 31 9.84 -14.50 2.26
N THR A 32 10.17 -15.01 3.45
CA THR A 32 9.75 -16.35 3.88
C THR A 32 8.25 -16.38 4.18
N GLU A 33 7.65 -17.57 4.26
CA GLU A 33 6.21 -17.71 4.55
C GLU A 33 5.79 -17.03 5.86
N ALA A 34 6.59 -17.18 6.92
CA ALA A 34 6.33 -16.53 8.20
C ALA A 34 6.42 -14.99 8.11
N GLN A 35 7.41 -14.46 7.38
CA GLN A 35 7.55 -13.01 7.16
C GLN A 35 6.40 -12.45 6.32
N ARG A 36 5.99 -13.18 5.28
CA ARG A 36 4.84 -12.81 4.44
C ARG A 36 3.58 -12.70 5.28
N ASP A 37 3.31 -13.68 6.14
CA ASP A 37 2.10 -13.72 6.95
C ASP A 37 2.10 -12.64 8.04
N ASP A 38 3.24 -12.38 8.67
CA ASP A 38 3.41 -11.25 9.60
C ASP A 38 3.20 -9.91 8.89
N PHE A 39 3.84 -9.71 7.73
CA PHE A 39 3.70 -8.47 6.97
C PHE A 39 2.26 -8.25 6.49
N ARG A 40 1.59 -9.31 6.03
CA ARG A 40 0.18 -9.26 5.67
C ARG A 40 -0.71 -8.89 6.86
N LYS A 41 -0.42 -9.46 8.04
CA LYS A 41 -1.16 -9.13 9.26
C LYS A 41 -0.98 -7.67 9.63
N ARG A 42 0.26 -7.16 9.62
CA ARG A 42 0.58 -5.75 9.87
C ARG A 42 -0.13 -4.83 8.87
N LEU A 43 -0.08 -5.14 7.57
CA LEU A 43 -0.80 -4.36 6.55
C LEU A 43 -2.30 -4.29 6.83
N THR A 44 -2.89 -5.39 7.30
CA THR A 44 -4.31 -5.43 7.65
C THR A 44 -4.59 -4.61 8.92
N GLU A 45 -3.74 -4.73 9.93
CA GLU A 45 -3.86 -4.02 11.21
C GLU A 45 -3.80 -2.50 11.03
N TYR A 46 -2.88 -2.01 10.20
CA TYR A 46 -2.72 -0.59 9.89
C TYR A 46 -3.56 -0.10 8.69
N SER A 47 -4.50 -0.91 8.18
CA SER A 47 -5.36 -0.51 7.05
C SER A 47 -6.51 0.41 7.45
N ALA A 48 -6.86 0.45 8.74
CA ALA A 48 -7.98 1.24 9.23
C ALA A 48 -7.64 2.74 9.25
N LEU A 49 -8.55 3.56 8.73
CA LEU A 49 -8.42 5.02 8.74
C LEU A 49 -8.87 5.59 10.09
N HIS A 50 -8.13 6.56 10.62
CA HIS A 50 -8.56 7.31 11.80
C HIS A 50 -9.85 8.08 11.52
N ARG A 51 -10.72 8.23 12.51
CA ARG A 51 -12.06 8.84 12.34
C ARG A 51 -12.01 10.28 11.81
N SER A 52 -10.96 11.04 12.14
CA SER A 52 -10.78 12.40 11.60
C SER A 52 -10.52 12.42 10.09
N MET A 53 -9.96 11.35 9.53
CA MET A 53 -9.73 11.20 8.09
C MET A 53 -11.04 10.87 7.36
N ASP A 54 -11.92 10.08 7.96
CA ASP A 54 -13.25 9.79 7.40
C ASP A 54 -14.10 11.07 7.28
N LEU A 55 -14.03 11.95 8.29
CA LEU A 55 -14.69 13.27 8.23
C LEU A 55 -14.10 14.16 7.12
N HIS A 56 -12.79 14.13 6.90
CA HIS A 56 -12.15 14.84 5.78
C HIS A 56 -12.62 14.32 4.43
N PHE A 57 -12.73 12.99 4.28
CA PHE A 57 -13.26 12.37 3.05
C PHE A 57 -14.66 12.88 2.72
N ASN A 58 -15.54 12.94 3.74
CA ASN A 58 -16.92 13.42 3.58
C ASN A 58 -17.04 14.93 3.32
N ALA A 59 -15.99 15.71 3.61
CA ALA A 59 -15.97 17.14 3.36
C ALA A 59 -15.62 17.51 1.90
N PHE A 60 -15.05 16.58 1.12
CA PHE A 60 -14.75 16.82 -0.29
C PHE A 60 -16.03 16.86 -1.14
N PRO A 61 -16.07 17.69 -2.19
CA PRO A 61 -17.17 17.68 -3.14
C PRO A 61 -17.24 16.31 -3.85
N PRO A 62 -18.45 15.76 -4.08
CA PRO A 62 -18.62 14.42 -4.66
C PRO A 62 -18.09 14.29 -6.10
N ASN A 63 -17.90 15.42 -6.79
CA ASN A 63 -17.38 15.49 -8.16
C ASN A 63 -15.90 15.93 -8.23
N GLY A 64 -15.19 15.93 -7.09
CA GLY A 64 -13.77 16.24 -7.06
C GLY A 64 -12.94 15.21 -7.85
N HIS A 65 -11.85 15.66 -8.48
CA HIS A 65 -10.96 14.75 -9.19
C HIS A 65 -10.30 13.76 -8.19
N PRO A 66 -10.41 12.43 -8.39
CA PRO A 66 -9.97 11.44 -7.38
C PRO A 66 -8.52 11.60 -6.92
N MET A 67 -7.61 11.93 -7.85
CA MET A 67 -6.20 12.16 -7.51
C MET A 67 -5.97 13.41 -6.66
N ALA A 68 -6.81 14.45 -6.80
CA ALA A 68 -6.69 15.65 -5.98
C ALA A 68 -7.11 15.36 -4.54
N ILE A 69 -8.23 14.63 -4.37
CA ILE A 69 -8.71 14.15 -3.06
C ILE A 69 -7.63 13.27 -2.39
N MET A 70 -7.09 12.30 -3.13
CA MET A 70 -6.02 11.41 -2.63
C MET A 70 -4.79 12.20 -2.17
N SER A 71 -4.31 13.15 -2.98
CA SER A 71 -3.16 13.98 -2.63
C SER A 71 -3.40 14.80 -1.37
N SER A 72 -4.57 15.44 -1.24
CA SER A 72 -4.94 16.17 -0.02
C SER A 72 -5.01 15.26 1.21
N MET A 73 -5.56 14.05 1.07
CA MET A 73 -5.66 13.09 2.17
C MET A 73 -4.28 12.60 2.65
N ILE A 74 -3.33 12.34 1.73
CA ILE A 74 -1.96 11.96 2.10
C ILE A 74 -1.29 13.07 2.92
N ASN A 75 -1.44 14.32 2.51
CA ASN A 75 -0.91 15.47 3.26
C ASN A 75 -1.59 15.61 4.63
N ALA A 76 -2.90 15.39 4.72
CA ALA A 76 -3.62 15.46 5.98
C ALA A 76 -3.19 14.34 6.96
N MET A 77 -2.95 13.11 6.47
CA MET A 77 -2.42 12.01 7.30
C MET A 77 -1.04 12.34 7.88
N SER A 78 -0.14 12.95 7.09
CA SER A 78 1.20 13.35 7.55
C SER A 78 1.20 14.37 8.71
N THR A 79 0.07 15.00 9.01
CA THR A 79 -0.06 15.93 10.15
C THR A 79 -0.71 15.30 11.38
N HIS A 80 -1.24 14.08 11.25
CA HIS A 80 -1.88 13.33 12.33
C HIS A 80 -0.96 12.28 12.98
N ASP A 81 0.12 11.88 12.30
CA ASP A 81 1.25 11.11 12.87
C ASP A 81 2.25 12.03 13.59
#